data_AF-A0A9D9ICD1-F1
#
_entry.id   AF-A0A9D9ICD1-F1
#
_cell.length_a   1.000
_cell.length_b   1.000
_cell.length_c   1.000
_cell.angle_alpha   90.00
_cell.angle_beta   90.00
_cell.angle_gamma   90.00
#
_symmetry.space_group_name_H-M   'P 1'
#
loop_
_entity.id
_entity.type
_entity.pdbx_description
1 polymer ?
#
loop_
_entity_poly.entity_id
_entity_poly.type
_entity_poly.pdbx_seq_one_letter_code
_entity_poly.pdbx_strand_id
1 'polypeptide(L)'
;MQRALKLNLSSPIYLESTKLSLDGLISRSSSMEKGYEATVLFRIECDNESITLSQLGAGERNGYTEEEKQKIENGEMPERKEREDFLIPSGMYLFEQLPFLPDEKDLPRILLPYISREDMRVYVRIYKENVLETVMQLLFPIE
;
A
#
# COMPACT_ATOMS: atom_id res chain seq x y z
N MET A 1 -3.11 18.88 -2.98
CA MET A 1 -1.66 19.11 -3.17
C MET A 1 -1.02 17.74 -3.40
N GLN A 2 -0.82 17.36 -4.66
CA GLN A 2 -0.13 16.12 -5.04
C GLN A 2 1.36 16.27 -4.70
N ARG A 3 2.00 15.22 -4.17
CA ARG A 3 3.42 15.22 -3.78
C ARG A 3 4.05 13.88 -4.16
N ALA A 4 5.31 13.92 -4.55
CA ALA A 4 5.98 12.83 -5.25
C ALA A 4 7.36 12.53 -4.66
N LEU A 5 7.76 11.25 -4.63
CA LEU A 5 9.02 10.77 -4.07
C LEU A 5 10.00 10.44 -5.21
N LYS A 6 11.11 11.17 -5.32
CA LYS A 6 12.07 11.07 -6.45
C LYS A 6 13.34 10.33 -6.05
N LEU A 7 13.74 9.31 -6.79
CA LEU A 7 14.98 8.56 -6.62
C LEU A 7 15.89 8.77 -7.81
N ASN A 8 17.06 9.40 -7.66
CA ASN A 8 18.03 9.53 -8.75
C ASN A 8 18.88 8.25 -8.90
N LEU A 9 19.05 7.76 -10.12
CA LEU A 9 19.80 6.54 -10.46
C LEU A 9 21.34 6.74 -10.39
N SER A 10 21.82 7.98 -10.28
CA SER A 10 23.24 8.37 -10.32
C SER A 10 23.79 8.97 -9.02
N SER A 11 22.98 9.15 -7.95
CA SER A 11 23.36 9.81 -6.69
C SER A 11 22.36 9.50 -5.55
N PRO A 12 22.71 9.71 -4.27
CA PRO A 12 21.91 9.23 -3.14
C PRO A 12 20.47 9.75 -3.12
N ILE A 13 19.61 8.94 -2.52
CA ILE A 13 18.15 9.07 -2.49
C ILE A 13 17.75 10.25 -1.60
N TYR A 14 16.97 11.19 -2.13
CA TYR A 14 16.40 12.30 -1.36
C TYR A 14 14.88 12.14 -1.27
N LEU A 15 14.36 11.97 -0.06
CA LEU A 15 12.92 11.99 0.21
C LEU A 15 12.43 13.40 0.49
N GLU A 16 11.36 13.82 -0.21
CA GLU A 16 10.47 14.89 0.26
C GLU A 16 9.16 14.27 0.75
N SER A 17 8.83 14.48 2.03
CA SER A 17 7.77 13.77 2.75
C SER A 17 6.34 14.27 2.47
N THR A 18 5.39 13.34 2.43
CA THR A 18 3.92 13.55 2.40
C THR A 18 3.28 13.46 3.78
N LYS A 19 2.05 14.00 3.89
CA LYS A 19 1.23 14.10 5.12
C LYS A 19 0.69 12.76 5.66
N LEU A 20 1.00 11.65 5.01
CA LEU A 20 0.94 10.28 5.54
C LEU A 20 2.17 9.58 4.96
N SER A 21 3.27 9.54 5.71
CA SER A 21 4.42 8.73 5.35
C SER A 21 4.01 7.25 5.42
N LEU A 22 4.54 6.44 4.50
CA LEU A 22 4.40 4.99 4.59
C LEU A 22 4.94 4.52 5.95
N ASP A 23 5.99 5.16 6.46
CA ASP A 23 6.51 4.99 7.82
C ASP A 23 5.43 5.18 8.90
N GLY A 24 4.55 6.16 8.73
CA GLY A 24 3.44 6.42 9.65
C GLY A 24 2.34 5.36 9.58
N LEU A 25 2.14 4.70 8.43
CA LEU A 25 1.21 3.57 8.28
C LEU A 25 1.83 2.28 8.83
N ILE A 26 3.10 2.02 8.51
CA ILE A 26 3.90 0.93 9.06
C ILE A 26 3.89 0.99 10.59
N SER A 27 4.24 2.14 11.16
CA SER A 27 4.27 2.34 12.62
C SER A 27 2.90 2.12 13.25
N ARG A 28 1.82 2.64 12.64
CA ARG A 28 0.46 2.44 13.16
C ARG A 28 0.01 0.99 13.08
N SER A 29 0.33 0.27 12.00
CA SER A 29 -0.08 -1.13 11.83
C SER A 29 0.41 -2.06 12.96
N SER A 30 1.53 -1.72 13.60
CA SER A 30 2.10 -2.51 14.70
C SER A 30 1.21 -2.54 15.95
N SER A 31 0.39 -1.52 16.17
CA SER A 31 -0.51 -1.41 17.33
C SER A 31 -1.97 -1.76 17.01
N MET A 32 -2.26 -2.16 15.77
CA MET A 32 -3.62 -2.47 15.33
C MET A 32 -3.94 -3.96 15.50
N GLU A 33 -5.24 -4.25 15.53
CA GLU A 33 -5.75 -5.61 15.65
C GLU A 33 -5.53 -6.43 14.37
N LYS A 34 -5.59 -7.76 14.53
CA LYS A 34 -5.57 -8.70 13.41
C LYS A 34 -6.63 -8.33 12.38
N GLY A 35 -6.25 -8.33 11.10
CA GLY A 35 -7.12 -7.97 9.99
C GLY A 35 -7.14 -6.48 9.68
N TYR A 36 -6.41 -5.64 10.43
CA TYR A 36 -6.14 -4.26 10.00
C TYR A 36 -5.45 -4.26 8.64
N GLU A 37 -5.85 -3.31 7.81
CA GLU A 37 -5.33 -3.11 6.48
C GLU A 37 -5.17 -1.62 6.19
N ALA A 38 -4.03 -1.24 5.64
CA ALA A 38 -3.81 0.08 5.07
C ALA A 38 -3.38 -0.07 3.61
N THR A 39 -3.94 0.74 2.72
CA THR A 39 -3.60 0.73 1.31
C THR A 39 -3.21 2.13 0.86
N VAL A 40 -2.15 2.22 0.07
CA VAL A 40 -1.73 3.45 -0.62
C VAL A 40 -1.61 3.16 -2.11
N LEU A 41 -2.22 3.99 -2.95
CA LEU A 41 -2.02 3.93 -4.39
C LEU A 41 -0.95 4.93 -4.80
N PHE A 42 0.09 4.43 -5.45
CA PHE A 42 1.11 5.24 -6.08
C PHE A 42 1.00 5.16 -7.61
N ARG A 43 1.26 6.30 -8.25
CA ARG A 43 1.69 6.38 -9.64
C ARG A 43 3.20 6.35 -9.67
N ILE A 44 3.78 5.53 -10.52
CA ILE A 44 5.22 5.39 -10.70
C ILE A 44 5.57 6.01 -12.05
N GLU A 45 6.38 7.06 -12.01
CA GLU A 45 6.93 7.71 -13.20
C GLU A 45 8.43 7.47 -13.25
N CYS A 46 8.94 6.90 -14.34
CA CYS A 46 10.37 6.71 -14.54
C CYS A 46 10.85 7.60 -15.67
N ASP A 47 11.83 8.45 -15.41
CA ASP A 47 12.64 9.10 -16.44
C ASP A 47 14.03 8.46 -16.48
N ASN A 48 14.88 8.91 -17.41
CA ASN A 48 16.22 8.32 -17.60
C ASN A 48 17.13 8.45 -16.37
N GLU A 49 16.80 9.34 -15.44
CA GLU A 49 17.65 9.68 -14.31
C GLU A 49 16.99 9.38 -12.97
N SER A 50 15.69 9.12 -12.94
CA SER A 50 14.94 9.04 -11.70
C SER A 50 13.63 8.26 -11.74
N ILE A 51 13.22 7.78 -10.56
CA ILE A 51 11.91 7.17 -10.30
C ILE A 51 11.13 8.04 -9.35
N THR A 52 9.92 8.39 -9.74
CA THR A 52 9.03 9.26 -8.99
C THR A 52 7.77 8.49 -8.56
N LEU A 53 7.55 8.33 -7.25
CA LEU A 53 6.31 7.76 -6.69
C LEU A 53 5.38 8.89 -6.27
N SER A 54 4.32 9.12 -7.04
CA SER A 54 3.28 10.11 -6.72
C SER A 54 2.11 9.42 -6.02
N GLN A 55 1.82 9.78 -4.77
CA GLN A 55 0.66 9.24 -4.06
C GLN A 55 -0.64 9.79 -4.68
N LEU A 56 -1.49 8.89 -5.16
CA LEU A 56 -2.80 9.22 -5.74
C LEU A 56 -3.93 9.09 -4.72
N GLY A 57 -3.79 8.17 -3.75
CA GLY A 57 -4.82 7.90 -2.75
C GLY A 57 -4.30 7.03 -1.62
N ALA A 58 -5.02 7.01 -0.50
CA ALA A 58 -4.77 6.11 0.61
C ALA A 58 -6.06 5.86 1.39
N GLY A 59 -6.12 4.73 2.08
CA GLY A 59 -7.20 4.40 3.00
C GLY A 59 -6.82 3.26 3.92
N GLU A 60 -7.63 3.05 4.94
CA GLU A 60 -7.39 2.04 5.96
C GLU A 60 -8.71 1.43 6.42
N ARG A 61 -8.65 0.20 6.90
CA ARG A 61 -9.76 -0.48 7.55
C ARG A 61 -9.26 -1.32 8.70
N ASN A 62 -10.08 -1.39 9.75
CA ASN A 62 -9.88 -2.36 10.81
C ASN A 62 -10.41 -3.73 10.39
N GLY A 63 -9.89 -4.78 11.02
CA GLY A 63 -10.43 -6.12 10.88
C GLY A 63 -11.92 -6.19 11.24
N TYR A 64 -12.56 -7.28 10.80
CA TYR A 64 -13.94 -7.55 11.19
C TYR A 64 -14.02 -7.90 12.68
N THR A 65 -14.98 -7.31 13.38
CA THR A 65 -15.33 -7.71 14.74
C THR A 65 -15.96 -9.11 14.73
N GLU A 66 -16.05 -9.76 15.90
CA GLU A 66 -16.72 -11.07 15.99
C GLU A 66 -18.19 -11.01 15.56
N GLU A 67 -18.90 -9.90 15.84
CA GLU A 67 -20.26 -9.69 15.38
C GLU A 67 -20.34 -9.59 13.84
N GLU A 68 -19.41 -8.88 13.21
CA GLU A 68 -19.33 -8.76 11.76
C GLU A 68 -19.00 -10.11 11.11
N LYS A 69 -18.09 -10.89 11.71
CA LYS A 69 -17.80 -12.26 11.25
C LYS A 69 -19.04 -13.14 11.32
N GLN A 70 -19.80 -13.07 12.40
CA GLN A 70 -21.03 -13.84 12.56
C GLN A 70 -22.11 -13.45 11.52
N LYS A 71 -22.22 -12.16 11.18
CA LYS A 71 -23.09 -11.70 10.08
C LYS A 71 -22.67 -12.30 8.74
N ILE A 72 -21.36 -12.27 8.43
CA ILE A 72 -20.80 -12.87 7.20
C ILE A 72 -21.09 -14.37 7.14
N GLU A 73 -20.88 -15.10 8.24
CA GLU A 73 -21.16 -16.54 8.32
C GLU A 73 -22.64 -16.87 8.08
N ASN A 74 -23.54 -15.97 8.48
CA ASN A 74 -24.98 -16.08 8.23
C ASN A 74 -25.39 -15.64 6.81
N GLY A 75 -24.43 -15.22 5.96
CA GLY A 75 -24.69 -14.77 4.60
C GLY A 75 -25.11 -13.30 4.49
N GLU A 76 -24.96 -12.51 5.56
CA GLU A 76 -25.25 -11.08 5.59
C GLU A 76 -23.98 -10.28 5.28
N MET A 77 -24.09 -9.23 4.46
CA MET A 77 -22.96 -8.31 4.26
C MET A 77 -22.85 -7.36 5.46
N PRO A 78 -21.66 -7.21 6.06
CA PRO A 78 -21.45 -6.24 7.13
C PRO A 78 -21.62 -4.82 6.58
N GLU A 79 -22.02 -3.90 7.46
CA GLU A 79 -22.16 -2.50 7.10
C GLU A 79 -20.80 -1.93 6.64
N ARG A 80 -20.84 -1.12 5.58
CA ARG A 80 -19.64 -0.46 5.06
C ARG A 80 -19.16 0.56 6.08
N LYS A 81 -17.90 0.47 6.54
CA LYS A 81 -17.40 1.40 7.56
C LYS A 81 -17.11 2.75 6.89
N GLU A 82 -17.53 3.85 7.53
CA GLU A 82 -17.47 5.22 6.98
C GLU A 82 -16.06 5.76 6.65
N ARG A 83 -14.98 5.04 7.03
CA ARG A 83 -13.58 5.41 6.74
C ARG A 83 -12.89 4.56 5.67
N GLU A 84 -13.62 3.65 5.02
CA GLU A 84 -13.08 2.66 4.04
C GLU A 84 -12.99 3.22 2.61
N ASP A 85 -12.68 4.50 2.46
CA ASP A 85 -12.85 5.20 1.17
C ASP A 85 -11.87 4.74 0.08
N PHE A 86 -10.82 4.00 0.43
CA PHE A 86 -9.83 3.54 -0.53
C PHE A 86 -9.56 2.04 -0.42
N LEU A 87 -10.40 1.28 -1.12
CA LEU A 87 -10.24 -0.16 -1.34
C LEU A 87 -9.61 -0.42 -2.70
N ILE A 88 -8.85 -1.51 -2.78
CA ILE A 88 -8.33 -2.02 -4.06
C ILE A 88 -9.55 -2.49 -4.88
N PRO A 89 -9.77 -1.94 -6.09
CA PRO A 89 -10.89 -2.36 -6.92
C PRO A 89 -10.87 -3.86 -7.24
N SER A 90 -12.01 -4.43 -7.59
CA SER A 90 -12.03 -5.79 -8.16
C SER A 90 -11.39 -5.77 -9.55
N GLY A 91 -10.49 -6.72 -9.81
CA GLY A 91 -9.75 -6.77 -11.07
C GLY A 91 -8.66 -7.83 -11.05
N MET A 92 -7.89 -7.88 -12.14
CA MET A 92 -6.69 -8.72 -12.23
C MET A 92 -5.46 -7.94 -11.80
N TYR A 93 -4.62 -8.59 -10.99
CA TYR A 93 -3.42 -7.99 -10.45
C TYR A 93 -2.26 -8.96 -10.55
N LEU A 94 -1.08 -8.44 -10.90
CA LEU A 94 0.18 -9.08 -10.52
C LEU A 94 0.38 -8.80 -9.03
N PHE A 95 0.50 -9.87 -8.25
CA PHE A 95 0.59 -9.83 -6.80
C PHE A 95 1.99 -10.26 -6.36
N GLU A 96 2.63 -9.45 -5.54
CA GLU A 96 3.89 -9.77 -4.87
C GLU A 96 3.75 -9.51 -3.37
N GLN A 97 4.04 -10.50 -2.54
CA GLN A 97 4.17 -10.31 -1.10
C GLN A 97 5.63 -10.21 -0.71
N LEU A 98 6.01 -9.14 -0.03
CA LEU A 98 7.38 -8.94 0.40
C LEU A 98 7.71 -9.85 1.60
N PRO A 99 8.94 -10.40 1.66
CA PRO A 99 9.36 -11.31 2.73
C PRO A 99 9.53 -10.61 4.08
N PHE A 100 9.60 -9.28 4.10
CA PHE A 100 9.64 -8.44 5.29
C PHE A 100 8.96 -7.10 4.97
N LEU A 101 8.62 -6.35 6.02
CA LEU A 101 8.08 -5.00 5.88
C LEU A 101 9.23 -4.01 5.64
N PRO A 102 9.45 -3.52 4.42
CA PRO A 102 10.57 -2.62 4.14
C PRO A 102 10.32 -1.24 4.71
N ASP A 103 11.41 -0.51 4.97
CA ASP A 103 11.33 0.92 5.24
C ASP A 103 10.86 1.68 3.98
N GLU A 104 10.20 2.83 4.17
CA GLU A 104 9.71 3.66 3.05
C GLU A 104 10.81 4.02 2.04
N LYS A 105 12.06 4.13 2.51
CA LYS A 105 13.21 4.50 1.68
C LYS A 105 13.64 3.39 0.72
N ASP A 106 13.32 2.15 1.02
CA ASP A 106 13.67 0.99 0.21
C ASP A 106 12.60 0.66 -0.83
N LEU A 107 11.37 1.15 -0.64
CA LEU A 107 10.24 0.88 -1.53
C LEU A 107 10.55 1.15 -3.02
N PRO A 108 11.16 2.29 -3.43
CA PRO A 108 11.44 2.50 -4.84
C PRO A 108 12.42 1.47 -5.42
N ARG A 109 13.38 1.00 -4.62
CA ARG A 109 14.34 -0.03 -5.07
C ARG A 109 13.66 -1.38 -5.26
N ILE A 110 12.67 -1.68 -4.43
CA ILE A 110 11.85 -2.89 -4.55
C ILE A 110 10.95 -2.82 -5.79
N LEU A 111 10.47 -1.62 -6.13
CA LEU A 111 9.62 -1.40 -7.29
C LEU A 111 10.39 -1.44 -8.62
N LEU A 112 11.70 -1.17 -8.63
CA LEU A 112 12.56 -1.15 -9.83
C LEU A 112 12.31 -2.27 -10.84
N PRO A 113 12.26 -3.57 -10.45
CA PRO A 113 12.08 -4.66 -11.39
C PRO A 113 10.72 -4.67 -12.10
N TYR A 114 9.73 -3.99 -11.51
CA TYR A 114 8.37 -3.91 -12.03
C TYR A 114 8.14 -2.70 -12.94
N ILE A 115 9.06 -1.74 -12.92
CA ILE A 115 8.93 -0.52 -13.71
C ILE A 115 9.14 -0.85 -15.19
N SER A 116 8.05 -0.85 -15.95
CA SER A 116 8.08 -0.72 -17.40
C SER A 116 8.25 0.76 -17.79
N ARG A 117 8.62 1.06 -19.04
CA ARG A 117 8.84 2.45 -19.51
C ARG A 117 7.56 3.31 -19.56
N GLU A 118 6.44 2.81 -19.04
CA GLU A 118 5.12 3.44 -19.11
C GLU A 118 4.66 3.90 -17.72
N ASP A 119 3.66 4.78 -17.69
CA ASP A 119 3.01 5.24 -16.45
C ASP A 119 2.35 4.04 -15.76
N MET A 120 2.89 3.62 -14.61
CA MET A 120 2.44 2.43 -13.90
C MET A 120 1.80 2.78 -12.56
N ARG A 121 0.78 2.03 -12.17
CA ARG A 121 0.13 2.16 -10.87
C ARG A 121 0.45 0.96 -10.00
N VAL A 122 0.66 1.20 -8.70
CA VAL A 122 0.82 0.14 -7.70
C VAL A 122 0.00 0.46 -6.47
N TYR A 123 -0.73 -0.54 -5.99
CA TYR A 123 -1.31 -0.52 -4.66
C TYR A 123 -0.32 -1.15 -3.70
N VAL A 124 0.15 -0.38 -2.73
CA VAL A 124 0.95 -0.86 -1.60
C VAL A 124 0.00 -1.12 -0.46
N ARG A 125 -0.18 -2.38 -0.11
CA ARG A 125 -1.08 -2.86 0.93
C ARG A 125 -0.27 -3.36 2.13
N ILE A 126 -0.50 -2.79 3.29
CA ILE A 126 0.02 -3.24 4.58
C ILE A 126 -1.09 -4.00 5.28
N TYR A 127 -0.86 -5.27 5.62
CA TYR A 127 -1.88 -6.14 6.20
C TYR A 127 -1.39 -6.79 7.49
N LYS A 128 -2.18 -6.65 8.57
CA LYS A 128 -1.91 -7.26 9.87
C LYS A 128 -2.45 -8.69 9.90
N GLU A 129 -1.63 -9.64 9.50
CA GLU A 129 -2.02 -11.05 9.35
C GLU A 129 -2.29 -11.71 10.71
N ASN A 130 -1.46 -11.41 11.70
CA ASN A 130 -1.64 -11.87 13.08
C ASN A 130 -1.05 -10.87 14.08
N VAL A 131 -1.10 -11.20 15.38
CA VAL A 131 -0.63 -10.30 16.46
C VAL A 131 0.83 -9.89 16.28
N LEU A 132 1.68 -10.79 15.76
CA LEU A 132 3.13 -10.56 15.63
C LEU A 132 3.53 -10.13 14.22
N GLU A 133 2.72 -10.46 13.22
CA GLU A 133 3.12 -10.38 11.82
C GLU A 133 2.30 -9.33 11.06
N THR A 134 3.04 -8.47 10.37
CA THR A 134 2.51 -7.51 9.43
C THR A 134 3.25 -7.70 8.11
N VAL A 135 2.50 -7.85 7.02
CA VAL A 135 3.06 -8.06 5.68
C VAL A 135 2.81 -6.85 4.79
N MET A 136 3.70 -6.63 3.83
CA MET A 136 3.48 -5.70 2.72
C MET A 136 3.25 -6.48 1.43
N GLN A 137 2.20 -6.10 0.72
CA GLN A 137 1.79 -6.67 -0.55
C GLN A 137 1.77 -5.56 -1.60
N LEU A 138 2.33 -5.85 -2.77
CA LEU A 138 2.34 -4.99 -3.94
C LEU A 138 1.35 -5.56 -4.95
N LEU A 139 0.39 -4.75 -5.38
CA LEU A 139 -0.59 -5.15 -6.38
C LEU A 139 -0.49 -4.22 -7.59
N PHE A 140 -0.07 -4.77 -8.72
CA PHE A 140 0.04 -4.05 -9.99
C PHE A 140 -1.15 -4.45 -10.86
N PRO A 141 -2.04 -3.51 -11.24
CA PRO A 141 -3.14 -3.78 -12.14
C PRO A 141 -2.62 -4.37 -13.46
N ILE A 142 -3.25 -5.45 -13.93
CA ILE A 142 -3.03 -6.00 -15.27
C ILE A 142 -4.20 -5.52 -16.13
N GLU A 143 -3.91 -4.73 -17.17
CA GLU A 143 -4.90 -4.31 -18.17
C GLU A 143 -5.11 -5.40 -19.24
#